data_AF-A0A920KNF8-F1
#
_entry.id   AF-A0A920KNF8-F1
#
_cell.length_a   1.000
_cell.length_b   1.000
_cell.length_c   1.000
_cell.angle_alpha   90.00
_cell.angle_beta   90.00
_cell.angle_gamma   90.00
#
_symmetry.space_group_name_H-M   'P 1'
#
loop_
_entity.id
_entity.type
_entity.pdbx_description
1 polymer ?
#
loop_
_entity_poly.entity_id
_entity_poly.type
_entity_poly.pdbx_seq_one_letter_code
_entity_poly.pdbx_strand_id
1 'polypeptide(L)'
;MPPFWGHSTGTFNHLMLQGRSINDVGIAYDRVRDLGIPLMMELGKHTNDLTESFYLVTPSGFGLEFGCNSTRVGDNWQVKTYDAPMIWGTEAHDL
;
A
#
# COMPACT_ATOMS: atom_id res chain seq x y z
N MET A 1 -0.03 -6.70 11.50
CA MET A 1 0.92 -5.61 11.24
C MET A 1 1.24 -4.94 12.57
N PRO A 2 2.49 -4.94 13.03
CA PRO A 2 2.90 -4.10 14.16
C PRO A 2 2.68 -2.62 13.78
N PRO A 3 2.46 -1.72 14.74
CA PRO A 3 2.14 -0.34 14.43
C PRO A 3 3.38 0.31 13.84
N PHE A 4 3.29 0.77 12.58
CA PHE A 4 4.45 1.32 11.91
C PHE A 4 5.01 2.57 12.60
N TRP A 5 4.26 3.27 13.45
CA TRP A 5 4.75 4.38 14.28
C TRP A 5 3.87 4.57 15.51
N GLY A 6 4.29 5.41 16.46
CA GLY A 6 3.54 5.84 17.66
C GLY A 6 2.26 6.64 17.38
N HIS A 7 1.51 6.28 16.33
CA HIS A 7 0.20 6.82 16.04
C HIS A 7 -0.77 6.45 17.16
N SER A 8 -1.45 7.45 17.70
CA SER A 8 -2.54 7.25 18.64
C SER A 8 -3.73 6.59 17.94
N THR A 9 -4.51 5.84 18.72
CA THR A 9 -5.80 5.30 18.28
C THR A 9 -6.66 6.41 17.66
N GLY A 10 -7.28 6.12 16.51
CA GLY A 10 -8.11 7.08 15.77
C GLY A 10 -7.36 7.92 14.74
N THR A 11 -6.04 7.74 14.58
CA THR A 11 -5.28 8.40 13.51
C THR A 11 -5.65 7.86 12.13
N PHE A 12 -5.70 8.73 11.12
CA PHE A 12 -5.87 8.35 9.73
C PHE A 12 -4.58 7.69 9.21
N ASN A 13 -4.65 6.40 8.88
CA ASN A 13 -3.48 5.62 8.48
C ASN A 13 -3.03 5.98 7.06
N HIS A 14 -3.88 5.70 6.07
CA HIS A 14 -3.60 6.01 4.68
C HIS A 14 -4.88 6.20 3.86
N LEU A 15 -4.72 6.88 2.71
CA LEU A 15 -5.65 6.87 1.60
C LEU A 15 -5.09 5.95 0.51
N MET A 16 -5.93 5.13 -0.12
CA MET A 16 -5.55 4.35 -1.30
C MET A 16 -6.15 4.96 -2.56
N LEU A 17 -5.32 5.15 -3.58
CA LEU A 17 -5.73 5.54 -4.93
C LEU A 17 -5.36 4.44 -5.93
N GLN A 18 -6.32 4.07 -6.78
CA GLN A 18 -6.14 2.99 -7.74
C GLN A 18 -5.77 3.53 -9.14
N GLY A 19 -4.58 3.18 -9.61
CA GLY A 19 -4.15 3.37 -11.00
C GLY A 19 -4.86 2.39 -11.95
N ARG A 20 -4.78 2.65 -13.26
CA ARG A 20 -5.46 1.83 -14.27
C ARG A 20 -4.70 0.54 -14.57
N SER A 21 -3.38 0.54 -14.36
CA SER A 21 -2.51 -0.58 -14.65
C SER A 21 -1.25 -0.57 -13.78
N ILE A 22 -0.52 -1.68 -13.79
CA ILE A 22 0.78 -1.79 -13.11
C ILE A 22 1.82 -0.82 -13.68
N ASN A 23 1.67 -0.39 -14.95
CA ASN A 23 2.55 0.62 -15.53
C ASN A 23 2.37 1.99 -14.85
N ASP A 24 1.13 2.36 -14.49
CA ASP A 24 0.89 3.63 -13.79
C ASP A 24 1.55 3.60 -12.41
N VAL A 25 1.43 2.47 -11.71
CA VAL A 25 2.03 2.24 -10.39
C VAL A 25 3.55 2.26 -10.47
N GLY A 26 4.15 1.54 -11.42
CA GLY A 26 5.60 1.48 -11.61
C GLY A 26 6.20 2.85 -11.95
N ILE A 27 5.57 3.60 -12.87
CA ILE A 27 6.04 4.96 -13.21
C ILE A 27 5.98 5.90 -12.00
N ALA A 28 4.91 5.82 -11.20
CA ALA A 28 4.79 6.62 -9.98
C ALA A 28 5.84 6.21 -8.93
N TYR A 29 6.08 4.91 -8.77
CA TYR A 29 7.06 4.35 -7.85
C TYR A 29 8.49 4.82 -8.19
N ASP A 30 8.90 4.70 -9.46
CA ASP A 30 10.20 5.20 -9.92
C ASP A 30 10.34 6.71 -9.66
N ARG A 31 9.29 7.49 -9.96
CA ARG A 31 9.30 8.95 -9.72
C ARG A 31 9.44 9.31 -8.25
N VAL A 32 8.78 8.60 -7.34
CA VAL A 32 8.88 8.82 -5.89
C VAL A 32 10.32 8.55 -5.42
N ARG A 33 10.96 7.49 -5.94
CA ARG A 33 12.35 7.15 -5.63
C ARG A 33 13.35 8.15 -6.19
N ASP A 34 13.18 8.59 -7.44
CA ASP A 34 14.03 9.61 -8.08
C ASP A 34 13.98 10.94 -7.33
N LEU A 35 12.83 11.28 -6.73
CA LEU A 35 12.65 12.48 -5.92
C LEU A 35 13.12 12.31 -4.46
N GLY A 36 13.55 11.11 -4.05
CA GLY A 36 13.94 10.82 -2.68
C GLY A 36 12.79 10.98 -1.67
N ILE A 37 11.54 10.81 -2.10
CA ILE A 37 10.38 10.87 -1.21
C ILE A 37 10.37 9.62 -0.33
N PRO A 38 10.19 9.75 1.00
CA PRO A 38 10.14 8.62 1.91
C PRO A 38 9.04 7.61 1.55
N LEU A 39 9.45 6.36 1.36
CA LEU A 39 8.55 5.22 1.23
C LEU A 39 8.28 4.65 2.62
N MET A 40 7.00 4.50 2.96
CA MET A 40 6.58 3.77 4.16
C MET A 40 6.71 2.25 3.93
N MET A 41 6.39 1.80 2.71
CA MET A 41 6.46 0.40 2.33
C MET A 41 6.78 0.31 0.84
N GLU A 42 7.73 -0.55 0.52
CA GLU A 42 8.13 -0.86 -0.84
C GLU A 42 7.03 -1.58 -1.63
N LEU A 43 7.19 -1.63 -2.96
CA LEU A 43 6.24 -2.30 -3.85
C LEU A 43 6.02 -3.76 -3.44
N GLY A 44 4.76 -4.15 -3.31
CA GLY A 44 4.35 -5.49 -2.91
C GLY A 44 2.96 -5.84 -3.39
N LYS A 45 2.46 -6.99 -2.95
CA LYS A 45 1.10 -7.45 -3.26
C LYS A 45 0.39 -7.97 -2.03
N HIS A 46 -0.78 -7.42 -1.74
CA HIS A 46 -1.62 -7.82 -0.62
C HIS A 46 -2.19 -9.24 -0.76
N THR A 47 -2.40 -9.90 0.39
CA THR A 47 -3.11 -11.19 0.43
C THR A 47 -4.62 -11.06 0.31
N ASN A 48 -5.21 -10.00 0.87
CA ASN A 48 -6.65 -9.87 1.04
C ASN A 48 -7.37 -9.31 -0.18
N ASP A 49 -6.88 -8.20 -0.72
CA ASP A 49 -7.48 -7.50 -1.86
C ASP A 49 -6.71 -7.75 -3.18
N LEU A 50 -5.56 -8.41 -3.12
CA LEU A 50 -4.65 -8.66 -4.25
C LEU A 50 -4.12 -7.39 -4.93
N THR A 51 -4.22 -6.23 -4.28
CA THR A 51 -3.67 -4.97 -4.76
C THR A 51 -2.15 -5.08 -4.86
N GLU A 52 -1.61 -4.66 -6.00
CA GLU A 52 -0.19 -4.44 -6.21
C GLU A 52 0.09 -2.95 -5.97
N SER A 53 0.74 -2.62 -4.86
CA SER A 53 0.88 -1.24 -4.37
C SER A 53 2.19 -0.98 -3.63
N PHE A 54 2.50 0.31 -3.49
CA PHE A 54 3.54 0.84 -2.59
C PHE A 54 2.95 2.00 -1.77
N TYR A 55 3.66 2.40 -0.71
CA TYR A 55 3.21 3.45 0.21
C TYR A 55 4.25 4.56 0.33
N LEU A 56 3.83 5.81 0.17
CA LEU A 56 4.66 6.99 0.42
C LEU A 56 4.07 7.85 1.56
N VAL A 57 4.91 8.65 2.21
CA VAL A 57 4.45 9.65 3.19
C VAL A 57 4.03 10.93 2.48
N THR A 58 2.79 11.37 2.70
CA THR A 58 2.33 12.65 2.16
C THR A 58 2.94 13.83 2.93
N PRO A 59 2.96 15.05 2.36
CA PRO A 59 3.37 16.26 3.09
C PRO A 59 2.57 16.53 4.37
N SER A 60 1.36 15.96 4.50
CA SER A 60 0.52 16.04 5.70
C SER A 60 0.75 14.89 6.70
N GLY A 61 1.70 13.99 6.44
CA GLY A 61 2.16 12.97 7.38
C GLY A 61 1.38 11.65 7.40
N PHE A 62 0.29 11.52 6.64
CA PHE A 62 -0.41 10.24 6.47
C PHE A 62 0.09 9.49 5.23
N GLY A 63 -0.12 8.16 5.18
CA GLY A 63 0.30 7.34 4.06
C GLY A 63 -0.56 7.53 2.81
N LEU A 64 0.05 7.51 1.64
CA LEU A 64 -0.67 7.33 0.37
C LEU A 64 -0.29 5.98 -0.20
N GLU A 65 -1.25 5.05 -0.26
CA GLU A 65 -1.12 3.82 -1.02
C GLU A 65 -1.48 4.10 -2.47
N PHE A 66 -0.56 3.81 -3.40
CA PHE A 66 -0.85 3.86 -4.82
C PHE A 66 -0.72 2.48 -5.44
N GLY A 67 -1.82 1.95 -5.97
CA GLY A 67 -1.90 0.55 -6.36
C GLY A 67 -2.77 0.26 -7.57
N CYS A 68 -2.78 -1.00 -8.01
CA CYS A 68 -3.64 -1.48 -9.09
C CYS A 68 -4.05 -2.95 -8.88
N ASN A 69 -4.85 -3.48 -9.80
CA ASN A 69 -5.26 -4.89 -9.86
C ASN A 69 -6.04 -5.42 -8.64
N SER A 70 -6.61 -4.53 -7.83
CA SER A 70 -7.45 -4.87 -6.68
C SER A 70 -8.66 -5.71 -7.08
N THR A 71 -8.97 -6.70 -6.25
CA THR A 71 -10.08 -7.63 -6.42
C THR A 71 -11.40 -6.91 -6.26
N ARG A 72 -12.32 -7.09 -7.22
CA ARG A 72 -13.69 -6.61 -7.10
C ARG A 72 -14.53 -7.59 -6.29
N VAL A 73 -15.15 -7.10 -5.23
CA VAL A 73 -16.14 -7.84 -4.46
C VAL A 73 -17.42 -8.00 -5.29
N GLY A 74 -17.91 -9.23 -5.41
CA GLY A 74 -19.17 -9.57 -6.09
C GLY A 74 -20.08 -10.41 -5.20
N ASP A 75 -21.22 -10.82 -5.73
CA ASP A 75 -22.33 -11.40 -4.94
C ASP A 75 -21.97 -12.71 -4.22
N ASN A 76 -21.03 -13.48 -4.78
CA ASN A 76 -20.58 -14.75 -4.19
C ASN A 76 -19.38 -14.60 -3.25
N TRP A 77 -19.00 -13.37 -2.89
CA TRP A 77 -17.84 -13.12 -2.03
C TRP A 77 -18.05 -13.72 -0.64
N GLN A 78 -16.99 -14.32 -0.10
CA GLN A 78 -16.97 -14.91 1.24
C GLN A 78 -15.89 -14.25 2.08
N VAL A 79 -16.16 -14.06 3.38
CA VAL A 79 -15.16 -13.59 4.33
C VAL A 79 -14.03 -14.61 4.44
N LYS A 80 -12.80 -14.12 4.43
CA LYS A 80 -11.58 -14.93 4.56
C LYS A 80 -10.68 -14.36 5.65
N THR A 81 -9.88 -15.23 6.24
CA THR A 81 -8.81 -14.87 7.17
C THR A 81 -7.48 -15.21 6.52
N TYR A 82 -6.50 -14.31 6.65
CA TYR A 82 -5.16 -14.46 6.12
C TYR A 82 -4.16 -14.36 7.29
N ASP A 83 -3.09 -15.15 7.24
CA ASP A 83 -2.01 -15.20 8.23
C ASP A 83 -0.84 -14.27 7.91
N ALA A 84 -0.81 -13.71 6.69
CA ALA A 84 0.14 -12.71 6.24
C ALA A 84 -0.57 -11.53 5.54
N PRO A 85 -0.03 -10.30 5.61
CA PRO A 85 -0.60 -9.15 4.88
C PRO A 85 -0.23 -9.14 3.39
N MET A 86 0.87 -9.81 3.01
CA MET A 86 1.48 -9.75 1.67
C MET A 86 1.75 -11.14 1.10
N ILE A 87 1.57 -11.29 -0.22
CA ILE A 87 1.96 -12.46 -1.00
C ILE A 87 3.45 -12.40 -1.34
N TRP A 88 3.93 -11.23 -1.75
CA TRP A 88 5.33 -10.96 -2.07
C TRP A 88 5.67 -9.48 -1.84
N GLY A 89 6.97 -9.19 -1.78
CA GLY A 89 7.51 -7.84 -1.65
C GLY A 89 7.63 -7.37 -0.20
N THR A 90 7.55 -6.05 -0.04
CA THR A 90 7.60 -5.29 1.21
C THR A 90 8.86 -5.49 2.05
N GLU A 91 9.93 -4.80 1.70
CA GLU A 91 10.81 -4.26 2.74
C GLU A 91 10.09 -3.06 3.38
N ALA A 92 9.91 -3.10 4.70
CA ALA A 92 9.53 -1.91 5.45
C ALA A 92 10.83 -1.15 5.75
N HIS A 93 10.91 0.11 5.36
CA HIS A 93 12.02 0.96 5.74
C HIS A 93 11.70 1.66 7.06
N ASP A 94 12.62 1.53 8.03
CA ASP A 94 12.64 2.43 9.18
C ASP A 94 12.99 3.83 8.65
N LEU A 95 12.05 4.77 8.77
CA LEU A 95 12.26 6.18 8.41
C LEU A 95 12.89 6.99 9.55
#